data_AF-A0A164V0W9-F1
#
_entry.id   AF-A0A164V0W9-F1
#
_cell.length_a   1.000
_cell.length_b   1.000
_cell.length_c   1.000
_cell.angle_alpha   90.00
_cell.angle_beta   90.00
_cell.angle_gamma   90.00
#
_symmetry.space_group_name_H-M   'P 1'
#
loop_
_entity.id
_entity.type
_entity.pdbx_description
1 polymer ?
#
loop_
_entity_poly.entity_id
_entity_poly.type
_entity_poly.pdbx_seq_one_letter_code
_entity_poly.pdbx_strand_id
1 'polypeptide(L)'
;ESGCGTQVCRASIWHLTDPRLSYPAPCELDPEDEEALLSSAKEFLEHYYTSIKRLDTESHRARWESVRRDIHLTGTYDLTETELTFGAKLAWRNSARCIGRIQWAKLQVNFT
;
A
#
# COMPACT_ATOMS: atom_id res chain seq x y z
N GLU A 1 6.34 8.35 8.16
CA GLU A 1 7.26 9.09 9.06
C GLU A 1 6.48 9.69 10.24
N SER A 2 7.14 9.90 11.39
CA SER A 2 6.52 10.15 12.69
C SER A 2 5.92 11.56 12.90
N GLY A 3 5.79 12.39 11.86
CA GLY A 3 5.29 13.77 11.97
C GLY A 3 6.12 14.70 12.88
N CYS A 4 7.25 14.21 13.40
CA CYS A 4 8.16 14.94 14.27
C CYS A 4 9.26 15.61 13.44
N GLY A 5 9.66 16.83 13.83
CA GLY A 5 10.83 17.51 13.27
C GLY A 5 12.10 17.19 14.06
N THR A 6 13.25 17.69 13.60
CA THR A 6 14.56 17.47 14.25
C THR A 6 14.66 18.06 15.66
N GLN A 7 13.86 19.08 15.97
CA GLN A 7 13.88 19.81 17.26
C GLN A 7 12.55 19.75 18.03
N VAL A 8 11.48 19.22 17.43
CA VAL A 8 10.13 19.25 18.02
C VAL A 8 9.46 17.88 17.86
N CYS A 9 9.16 17.27 19.01
CA CYS A 9 8.36 16.06 19.08
C CYS A 9 6.87 16.41 19.07
N ARG A 10 6.10 15.74 18.21
CA ARG A 10 4.65 15.91 18.06
C ARG A 10 3.86 14.62 18.35
N ALA A 11 4.49 13.64 18.99
CA ALA A 11 3.93 12.30 19.20
C ALA A 11 2.63 12.26 20.02
N SER A 12 2.37 13.28 20.86
CA SER A 12 1.15 13.40 21.66
C SER A 12 -0.01 14.06 20.92
N ILE A 13 0.20 14.57 19.70
CA ILE A 13 -0.88 15.14 18.88
C ILE A 13 -1.74 13.99 18.33
N TRP A 14 -3.02 13.97 18.69
CA TRP A 14 -3.93 12.88 18.36
C TRP A 14 -4.21 12.73 16.86
N HIS A 15 -4.39 13.87 16.18
CA HIS A 15 -4.56 14.00 14.74
C HIS A 15 -3.35 14.74 14.18
N LEU A 16 -2.24 14.03 14.01
CA LEU A 16 -1.26 14.49 13.03
C LEU A 16 -1.96 14.36 11.68
N THR A 17 -2.19 15.48 11.00
CA THR A 17 -2.51 15.47 9.58
C THR A 17 -1.36 14.76 8.90
N ASP A 18 -1.57 13.49 8.52
CA ASP A 18 -0.65 12.81 7.62
C ASP A 18 -0.91 13.41 6.24
N PRO A 19 0.06 14.14 5.65
CA PRO A 19 -0.10 14.66 4.30
C PRO A 19 -0.36 13.55 3.28
N ARG A 20 -0.03 12.29 3.60
CA ARG A 20 -0.29 11.11 2.76
C ARG A 20 -1.71 10.56 2.88
N LEU A 21 -2.50 10.99 3.87
CA LEU A 21 -3.90 10.59 4.05
C LEU A 21 -4.88 11.53 3.34
N SER A 22 -4.41 12.62 2.71
CA SER A 22 -5.21 13.31 1.71
C SER A 22 -5.17 12.49 0.42
N TYR A 23 -6.13 11.60 0.26
CA TYR A 23 -6.40 11.06 -1.07
C TYR A 23 -6.94 12.19 -1.93
N PRO A 24 -6.24 12.60 -3.01
CA PRO A 24 -6.83 13.50 -3.97
C PRO A 24 -8.10 12.85 -4.54
N ALA A 25 -9.12 13.68 -4.80
CA ALA A 25 -10.31 13.22 -5.50
C ALA A 25 -9.89 12.65 -6.88
N PRO A 26 -10.53 11.60 -7.37
CA PRO A 26 -10.17 11.00 -8.66
C PRO A 26 -10.60 11.93 -9.80
N CYS A 27 -9.73 12.87 -10.17
CA CYS A 27 -9.78 13.63 -11.42
C CYS A 27 -8.34 13.94 -11.83
N GLU A 28 -7.85 13.21 -12.84
CA GLU A 28 -6.55 13.35 -13.53
C GLU A 28 -5.31 13.15 -12.61
N LEU A 29 -4.57 12.05 -12.84
CA LEU A 29 -3.28 11.84 -12.20
C LEU A 29 -2.24 12.67 -12.93
N ASP A 30 -1.56 13.55 -12.21
CA ASP A 30 -0.42 14.26 -12.75
C ASP A 30 0.72 13.24 -13.04
N PRO A 31 1.62 13.49 -14.00
CA PRO A 31 2.72 12.58 -14.30
C PRO A 31 3.63 12.30 -13.10
N GLU A 32 3.74 13.26 -12.17
CA GLU A 32 4.45 13.10 -10.90
C GLU A 32 3.74 12.09 -9.97
N ASP A 33 2.41 12.02 -10.04
CA ASP A 33 1.61 11.04 -9.30
C ASP A 33 1.70 9.65 -9.93
N GLU A 34 1.86 9.54 -11.25
CA GLU A 34 2.02 8.26 -11.95
C GLU A 34 3.32 7.54 -11.53
N GLU A 35 4.46 8.25 -11.54
CA GLU A 35 5.74 7.66 -11.10
C GLU A 35 5.69 7.30 -9.61
N ALA A 36 5.07 8.14 -8.78
CA ALA A 36 4.87 7.84 -7.37
C ALA A 36 3.99 6.60 -7.16
N LEU A 37 2.93 6.44 -7.95
CA LEU A 37 2.05 5.27 -7.94
C LEU A 37 2.78 4.02 -8.43
N LEU A 38 3.56 4.10 -9.50
CA LEU A 38 4.38 3.00 -10.01
C LEU A 38 5.39 2.53 -8.98
N SER A 39 6.09 3.45 -8.32
CA SER A 39 7.03 3.13 -7.24
C SER A 39 6.32 2.44 -6.08
N SER A 40 5.18 2.97 -5.63
CA SER A 40 4.40 2.40 -4.53
C SER A 40 3.84 1.02 -4.87
N ALA A 41 3.34 0.84 -6.09
CA ALA A 41 2.80 -0.43 -6.59
C ALA A 41 3.89 -1.50 -6.67
N LYS A 42 5.09 -1.13 -7.15
CA LYS A 42 6.24 -2.03 -7.21
C LYS A 42 6.67 -2.50 -5.82
N GLU A 43 6.82 -1.57 -4.87
CA GLU A 43 7.18 -1.91 -3.48
C GLU A 43 6.15 -2.85 -2.86
N PHE A 44 4.85 -2.57 -3.07
CA PHE A 44 3.77 -3.44 -2.60
C PHE A 44 3.86 -4.86 -3.18
N LEU A 45 4.07 -4.99 -4.50
CA LEU A 45 4.19 -6.29 -5.16
C LEU A 45 5.43 -7.05 -4.68
N GLU A 46 6.57 -6.38 -4.52
CA GLU A 46 7.78 -7.01 -3.98
C GLU A 46 7.55 -7.53 -2.55
N HIS A 47 6.87 -6.77 -1.69
CA HIS A 47 6.45 -7.24 -0.36
C HIS A 47 5.52 -8.45 -0.43
N TYR A 48 4.51 -8.42 -1.30
CA TYR A 48 3.58 -9.54 -1.48
C TYR A 48 4.30 -10.80 -1.96
N TYR A 49 5.06 -10.72 -3.05
CA TYR A 49 5.76 -11.86 -3.65
C TYR A 49 6.88 -12.40 -2.76
N THR A 50 7.52 -11.54 -1.96
CA THR A 50 8.43 -11.97 -0.89
C THR A 50 7.71 -12.81 0.17
N SER A 51 6.53 -12.37 0.61
CA SER A 51 5.75 -13.06 1.67
C SER A 51 5.34 -14.48 1.29
N ILE A 52 5.06 -14.72 0.00
CA ILE A 52 4.67 -16.03 -0.54
C ILE A 52 5.85 -16.82 -1.10
N LYS A 53 7.09 -16.34 -0.93
CA LYS A 53 8.33 -16.95 -1.45
C LYS A 53 8.33 -17.16 -2.97
N ARG A 54 7.78 -16.20 -3.73
CA ARG A 54 7.73 -16.21 -5.20
C ARG A 54 8.32 -14.95 -5.82
N LEU A 55 9.18 -14.23 -5.09
CA LEU A 55 9.90 -13.08 -5.62
C LEU A 55 10.72 -13.49 -6.86
N ASP A 56 10.73 -12.62 -7.87
CA ASP A 56 11.41 -12.81 -9.16
C ASP A 56 11.06 -14.10 -9.93
N THR A 57 9.88 -14.66 -9.66
CA THR A 57 9.31 -15.70 -10.52
C THR A 57 8.72 -15.08 -11.80
N GLU A 58 8.45 -15.92 -12.81
CA GLU A 58 7.73 -15.48 -14.00
C GLU A 58 6.37 -14.86 -13.65
N SER A 59 5.66 -15.44 -12.67
CA SER A 59 4.41 -14.88 -12.15
C SER A 59 4.57 -13.48 -11.54
N HIS A 60 5.72 -13.19 -10.91
CA HIS A 60 6.01 -11.86 -10.36
C HIS A 60 6.23 -10.84 -11.48
N ARG A 61 7.09 -11.18 -12.45
CA ARG A 61 7.41 -10.30 -13.58
C ARG A 61 6.17 -10.01 -14.45
N ALA A 62 5.38 -11.03 -14.74
CA ALA A 62 4.14 -10.89 -15.51
C ALA A 62 3.11 -10.01 -14.80
N ARG A 63 2.97 -10.15 -13.46
CA ARG A 63 2.07 -9.29 -12.68
C ARG A 63 2.54 -7.84 -12.67
N TRP A 64 3.84 -7.60 -12.50
CA TRP A 64 4.42 -6.26 -12.57
C TRP A 64 4.19 -5.59 -13.92
N GLU A 65 4.40 -6.30 -15.03
CA GLU A 65 4.11 -5.78 -16.36
C GLU A 65 2.63 -5.44 -16.57
N SER A 66 1.71 -6.25 -16.03
CA SER A 66 0.28 -5.97 -16.06
C SER A 66 -0.04 -4.69 -15.31
N VAL A 67 0.40 -4.57 -14.05
CA VAL A 67 0.11 -3.40 -13.20
C VAL A 67 0.67 -2.12 -13.81
N ARG A 68 1.90 -2.16 -14.35
CA ARG A 68 2.48 -1.02 -15.05
C ARG A 68 1.62 -0.60 -16.25
N ARG A 69 1.13 -1.57 -17.04
CA ARG A 69 0.25 -1.30 -18.19
C ARG A 69 -1.07 -0.69 -17.75
N ASP A 70 -1.69 -1.21 -16.71
CA ASP A 70 -2.98 -0.76 -16.21
C ASP A 70 -2.89 0.69 -15.71
N ILE A 71 -1.81 1.03 -14.97
CA ILE A 71 -1.54 2.39 -14.50
C ILE A 71 -1.37 3.35 -15.69
N HIS A 72 -0.56 3.00 -16.70
CA HIS A 72 -0.38 3.86 -17.88
C HIS A 72 -1.69 4.08 -18.66
N LEU A 73 -2.59 3.09 -18.71
CA LEU A 73 -3.81 3.17 -19.51
C LEU A 73 -5.00 3.81 -18.78
N THR A 74 -5.10 3.59 -17.48
CA THR A 74 -6.30 3.94 -16.69
C THR A 74 -6.01 4.94 -15.58
N GLY A 75 -4.72 5.22 -15.32
CA GLY A 75 -4.27 5.94 -14.14
C GLY A 75 -4.25 5.08 -12.87
N THR A 76 -4.82 3.88 -12.85
CA THR A 76 -4.89 3.07 -11.63
C THR A 76 -4.69 1.59 -11.93
N TYR A 77 -4.78 0.74 -10.91
CA TYR A 77 -4.76 -0.70 -11.08
C TYR A 77 -5.58 -1.38 -10.00
N ASP A 78 -6.18 -2.51 -10.38
CA ASP A 78 -6.92 -3.33 -9.44
C ASP A 78 -6.03 -4.38 -8.80
N LEU A 79 -6.20 -4.56 -7.48
CA LEU A 79 -5.61 -5.64 -6.72
C LEU A 79 -6.38 -6.94 -6.94
N THR A 80 -5.67 -8.05 -6.98
CA THR A 80 -6.28 -9.39 -6.87
C THR A 80 -6.81 -9.62 -5.46
N GLU A 81 -7.75 -10.55 -5.27
CA GLU A 81 -8.28 -10.89 -3.94
C GLU A 81 -7.18 -11.27 -2.93
N THR A 82 -6.15 -11.97 -3.40
CA THR A 82 -5.01 -12.38 -2.56
C THR A 82 -4.11 -11.21 -2.18
N GLU A 83 -3.88 -10.28 -3.11
CA GLU A 83 -3.15 -9.03 -2.84
C GLU A 83 -3.95 -8.15 -1.88
N LEU A 84 -5.27 -8.00 -2.09
CA LEU A 84 -6.13 -7.22 -1.22
C LEU A 84 -6.17 -7.79 0.20
N THR A 85 -6.30 -9.11 0.33
CA THR A 85 -6.24 -9.79 1.63
C THR A 85 -4.91 -9.57 2.33
N PHE A 86 -3.80 -9.68 1.58
CA PHE A 86 -2.47 -9.42 2.10
C PHE A 86 -2.32 -7.96 2.58
N GLY A 87 -2.73 -6.99 1.75
CA GLY A 87 -2.69 -5.57 2.06
C GLY A 87 -3.50 -5.22 3.30
N ALA A 88 -4.74 -5.71 3.42
CA ALA A 88 -5.59 -5.48 4.58
C ALA A 88 -4.98 -6.02 5.88
N LYS A 89 -4.45 -7.26 5.84
CA LYS A 89 -3.77 -7.88 6.99
C LYS A 89 -2.49 -7.13 7.36
N LEU A 90 -1.70 -6.73 6.37
CA LEU A 90 -0.46 -5.99 6.57
C LEU A 90 -0.73 -4.60 7.15
N ALA A 91 -1.76 -3.89 6.68
CA ALA A 91 -2.17 -2.60 7.20
C ALA A 91 -2.56 -2.69 8.69
N TRP A 92 -3.33 -3.73 9.08
CA TRP A 92 -3.64 -3.95 10.50
C TRP A 92 -2.38 -4.27 11.31
N ARG A 93 -1.51 -5.14 10.81
CA ARG A 93 -0.23 -5.47 11.47
C ARG A 93 0.63 -4.23 11.71
N ASN A 94 0.65 -3.30 10.75
CA ASN A 94 1.47 -2.09 10.77
C ASN A 94 0.79 -0.89 11.46
N SER A 95 -0.44 -1.05 11.96
CA SER A 95 -1.12 -0.01 12.72
C SER A 95 -0.47 0.18 14.09
N ALA A 96 0.41 1.19 14.20
CA ALA A 96 1.20 1.47 15.40
C ALA A 96 0.34 1.72 16.66
N ARG A 97 -0.88 2.23 16.48
CA ARG A 97 -1.83 2.54 17.56
C ARG A 97 -2.72 1.35 17.96
N CYS A 98 -2.67 0.22 17.25
CA CYS A 98 -3.48 -0.96 17.56
C CYS A 98 -2.77 -1.89 18.54
N ILE A 99 -3.34 -2.03 19.76
CA ILE A 99 -2.88 -3.01 20.75
C ILE A 99 -3.20 -4.46 20.35
N GLY A 100 -4.32 -4.67 19.64
CA GLY A 100 -4.83 -5.98 19.23
C GLY A 100 -4.13 -6.61 18.03
N ARG A 101 -2.98 -6.08 17.59
CA ARG A 101 -2.28 -6.52 16.37
C ARG A 101 -1.78 -7.95 16.39
N ILE A 102 -1.79 -8.67 17.53
CA ILE A 102 -1.43 -10.09 17.58
C ILE A 102 -2.38 -10.97 16.73
N GLN A 103 -3.64 -10.56 16.55
CA GLN A 103 -4.63 -11.30 15.76
C GLN A 103 -4.62 -10.93 14.27
N TRP A 104 -3.68 -10.11 13.81
CA TRP A 104 -3.67 -9.53 12.45
C TRP A 104 -3.88 -10.56 11.33
N ALA A 105 -3.30 -11.75 11.46
CA ALA A 105 -3.38 -12.81 10.45
C ALA A 105 -4.77 -13.44 10.32
N LYS A 106 -5.65 -13.27 11.32
CA LYS A 106 -7.00 -13.84 11.37
C LYS A 106 -8.08 -12.93 10.79
N LEU A 107 -7.71 -11.80 10.18
CA LEU A 107 -8.65 -10.93 9.50
C LEU A 107 -9.35 -11.70 8.37
N GLN A 108 -10.69 -11.69 8.38
CA GLN A 108 -11.52 -12.14 7.28
C GLN A 108 -11.83 -10.94 6.38
N VAL A 109 -11.50 -11.08 5.09
CA VAL A 109 -11.80 -10.07 4.07
C VAL A 109 -12.99 -10.57 3.27
N ASN A 110 -13.97 -9.70 3.04
CA ASN A 110 -15.20 -10.02 2.33
C ASN A 110 -15.15 -9.41 0.92
N PHE A 111 -15.60 -10.17 -0.07
CA PHE A 111 -15.60 -9.79 -1.50
C PHE A 111 -17.01 -9.80 -2.10
N THR A 112 -18.04 -10.03 -1.28
CA THR A 112 -19.46 -10.08 -1.68
C THR A 112 -20.08 -8.71 -1.80
#